data_AF-A0A5B8NMM2-F1
#
_entry.id   AF-A0A5B8NMM2-F1
#
_cell.length_a   1.000
_cell.length_b   1.000
_cell.length_c   1.000
_cell.angle_alpha   90.00
_cell.angle_beta   90.00
_cell.angle_gamma   90.00
#
_symmetry.space_group_name_H-M   'P 1'
#
loop_
_entity.id
_entity.type
_entity.pdbx_description
1 polymer ?
#
loop_
_entity_poly.entity_id
_entity_poly.type
_entity_poly.pdbx_seq_one_letter_code
_entity_poly.pdbx_strand_id
1 'polypeptide(L)' 'MIKVTGKIEKRDVGIGAWALVSDEGKTYELKNPPQALRKPQQRVEVKGNIRSDVMTLTMIGEVLEVDSFQLLE' A
#
# COMPACT_ATOMS: atom_id res chain seq x y z
N MET A 1 -12.60 -6.88 2.32
CA MET A 1 -11.30 -7.22 2.94
C MET A 1 -10.51 -8.12 2.02
N ILE A 2 -9.22 -7.84 1.85
CA ILE A 2 -8.26 -8.64 1.08
C ILE A 2 -6.97 -8.81 1.89
N LYS A 3 -6.13 -9.76 1.47
CA LYS A 3 -4.78 -9.98 1.97
C LYS A 3 -3.83 -9.94 0.78
N VAL A 4 -2.77 -9.13 0.88
CA VAL A 4 -1.83 -8.92 -0.23
C VAL A 4 -0.41 -8.93 0.30
N THR A 5 0.46 -9.71 -0.35
CA THR A 5 1.89 -9.74 -0.09
C THR A 5 2.62 -8.94 -1.17
N GLY A 6 3.63 -8.18 -0.75
CA GLY A 6 4.40 -7.38 -1.69
C GLY A 6 5.51 -6.58 -1.03
N LYS A 7 6.01 -5.60 -1.79
CA LYS A 7 7.05 -4.68 -1.37
C LYS A 7 6.49 -3.27 -1.20
N ILE A 8 6.91 -2.59 -0.13
CA ILE A 8 6.59 -1.19 0.06
C ILE A 8 7.47 -0.32 -0.82
N GLU A 9 6.83 0.61 -1.52
CA GLU A 9 7.51 1.65 -2.29
C GLU A 9 7.02 3.03 -1.88
N LYS A 10 7.93 4.00 -1.93
CA LYS A 10 7.57 5.41 -1.88
C LYS A 10 7.52 5.91 -3.32
N ARG A 11 6.36 6.45 -3.73
CA ARG A 11 6.15 7.04 -5.04
C ARG A 11 6.24 8.56 -4.94
N ASP A 12 7.12 9.16 -5.72
CA ASP A 12 7.27 10.61 -5.82
C ASP A 12 6.27 11.18 -6.85
N VAL A 13 4.97 11.03 -6.55
CA VAL A 13 3.86 11.58 -7.35
C VAL A 13 3.06 12.54 -6.46
N GLY A 14 2.75 13.73 -6.96
CA GLY A 14 2.07 14.77 -6.17
C GLY A 14 2.85 15.13 -4.91
N ILE A 15 2.21 15.00 -3.74
CA ILE A 15 2.83 15.21 -2.41
C ILE A 15 3.60 13.97 -1.88
N GLY A 16 3.69 12.92 -2.71
CA GLY A 16 4.25 11.62 -2.36
C GLY A 16 3.17 10.65 -1.86
N ALA A 17 3.28 9.39 -2.25
CA ALA A 17 2.40 8.30 -1.80
C ALA A 17 3.21 7.08 -1.37
N TRP A 18 2.64 6.31 -0.44
CA TRP A 18 3.13 4.99 -0.09
C TRP A 18 2.34 3.97 -0.87
N ALA A 19 3.03 3.01 -1.47
CA ALA A 19 2.43 1.97 -2.29
C ALA A 19 2.87 0.59 -1.80
N LEU A 20 2.01 -0.41 -2.01
CA LEU A 20 2.38 -1.81 -1.97
C LEU A 20 2.37 -2.34 -3.40
N VAL A 21 3.53 -2.74 -3.90
CA VAL A 21 3.64 -3.49 -5.17
C VAL A 21 3.56 -4.96 -4.82
N SER A 22 2.44 -5.58 -5.16
CA SER A 22 2.18 -6.98 -4.88
C SER A 22 3.07 -7.90 -5.69
N ASP A 23 3.24 -9.13 -5.22
CA ASP A 23 3.97 -10.17 -5.93
C ASP A 23 3.34 -10.53 -7.29
N GLU A 24 2.04 -10.25 -7.46
CA GLU A 24 1.30 -10.39 -8.72
C GLU A 24 1.48 -9.19 -9.68
N GLY A 25 2.28 -8.19 -9.29
CA GLY A 25 2.55 -7.00 -10.09
C GLY A 25 1.50 -5.89 -9.99
N LYS A 26 0.42 -6.07 -9.22
CA LYS A 26 -0.54 -4.99 -8.93
C LYS A 26 0.04 -3.98 -7.95
N THR A 27 -0.25 -2.71 -8.17
CA THR A 27 0.12 -1.62 -7.25
C THR A 27 -1.11 -1.15 -6.49
N TYR A 28 -0.99 -1.06 -5.17
CA TYR A 28 -2.00 -0.51 -4.28
C TYR A 28 -1.49 0.78 -3.64
N GLU A 29 -2.27 1.84 -3.67
CA GLU A 29 -2.00 3.04 -2.90
C GLU A 29 -2.41 2.80 -1.44
N LEU A 30 -1.49 2.99 -0.50
CA LEU A 30 -1.78 2.78 0.92
C LEU A 30 -2.41 4.02 1.52
N LYS A 31 -3.65 3.89 1.99
CA LYS A 31 -4.35 4.97 2.71
C LYS A 31 -3.90 4.99 4.17
N ASN A 32 -3.32 6.12 4.58
CA ASN A 32 -2.86 6.37 5.96
C ASN A 32 -2.07 5.22 6.59
N PRO A 33 -1.06 4.63 5.92
CA PRO A 33 -0.34 3.49 6.47
C PRO A 33 0.36 3.86 7.78
N PRO A 34 0.45 2.93 8.75
CA PRO A 34 1.18 3.15 9.99
C PRO A 34 2.65 3.46 9.71
N GLN A 35 3.30 4.27 10.55
CA GLN A 35 4.70 4.68 10.31
C GLN A 35 5.66 3.50 10.16
N ALA A 36 5.43 2.41 10.91
CA ALA A 36 6.22 1.19 10.83
C ALA A 36 6.22 0.55 9.42
N LEU A 37 5.17 0.77 8.63
CA LEU A 37 5.02 0.29 7.26
C LEU A 37 5.66 1.24 6.23
N ARG A 38 5.99 2.48 6.61
CA ARG A 38 6.55 3.52 5.72
C ARG A 38 8.06 3.36 5.53
N LYS A 39 8.49 2.17 5.16
CA LYS A 39 9.90 1.82 4.91
C LYS A 39 10.03 1.31 3.48
N PRO A 40 10.73 2.01 2.59
CA PRO A 40 10.92 1.55 1.22
C PRO A 40 11.59 0.19 1.19
N GLN A 41 11.29 -0.60 0.16
CA GLN A 41 11.83 -1.93 -0.09
C GLN A 41 11.47 -3.00 0.97
N GLN A 42 10.72 -2.65 2.03
CA GLN A 42 10.27 -3.60 3.04
C GLN A 42 9.26 -4.58 2.44
N ARG A 43 9.49 -5.88 2.63
CA ARG A 43 8.55 -6.94 2.26
C ARG A 43 7.54 -7.14 3.39
N VAL A 44 6.26 -7.22 3.02
CA VAL A 44 5.14 -7.27 3.98
C VAL A 44 3.98 -8.08 3.43
N GLU A 45 3.17 -8.59 4.35
CA GLU A 45 1.79 -8.98 4.09
C GLU A 45 0.86 -7.94 4.72
N VAL A 46 -0.09 -7.42 3.96
CA VAL A 46 -1.09 -6.45 4.42
C VAL A 46 -2.47 -7.06 4.33
N LYS A 47 -3.26 -6.93 5.40
CA LYS A 47 -4.72 -7.14 5.38
C LYS A 47 -5.41 -5.79 5.43
N GLY A 48 -6.41 -5.60 4.58
CA GLY A 48 -7.10 -4.32 4.47
C GLY A 48 -8.31 -4.35 3.57
N ASN A 49 -8.89 -3.17 3.32
CA ASN A 49 -10.06 -3.00 2.46
C ASN A 49 -9.73 -2.12 1.27
N ILE A 50 -10.20 -2.53 0.09
CA ILE A 50 -10.20 -1.67 -1.09
C ILE A 50 -11.28 -0.60 -0.90
N ARG A 51 -10.86 0.66 -1.04
CA ARG A 51 -11.71 1.84 -0.90
C ARG A 51 -12.01 2.42 -2.27
N SER A 52 -13.04 1.89 -2.93
CA SER A 52 -13.53 2.41 -4.22
C SER A 52 -14.28 3.75 -4.09
N ASP A 53 -14.64 4.12 -2.86
CA ASP A 53 -15.30 5.38 -2.51
C ASP A 53 -14.32 6.53 -2.25
N VAL A 54 -13.01 6.28 -2.36
CA VAL A 54 -11.95 7.26 -2.11
C VAL A 54 -11.24 7.59 -3.41
N MET A 55 -11.27 8.87 -3.80
CA MET A 55 -10.41 9.41 -4.85
C MET A 55 -9.12 9.96 -4.25
N THR A 56 -7.98 9.67 -4.88
CA THR A 56 -6.67 10.15 -4.48
C THR A 56 -6.06 11.02 -5.57
N LEU A 57 -5.19 11.94 -5.18
CA LEU A 57 -4.51 12.83 -6.13
C LEU A 57 -3.44 12.10 -6.95
N THR A 58 -2.95 10.96 -6.45
CA THR A 58 -1.83 10.21 -7.02
C THR A 58 -2.26 9.19 -8.06
N MET A 59 -3.47 8.62 -7.97
CA MET A 59 -4.05 7.71 -8.95
C MET A 59 -3.09 6.59 -9.42
N ILE A 60 -2.28 6.04 -8.50
CA ILE A 60 -1.26 5.02 -8.80
C ILE A 60 -1.77 3.57 -8.74
N GLY A 61 -3.05 3.39 -8.41
CA GLY A 61 -3.68 2.08 -8.26
C GLY A 61 -4.92 2.13 -7.37
N GLU A 62 -5.44 0.97 -7.00
CA GLU A 62 -6.54 0.86 -6.05
C GLU A 62 -6.09 1.33 -4.66
N VAL A 63 -6.98 2.02 -3.94
CA VAL A 63 -6.72 2.51 -2.59
C VAL A 63 -6.93 1.37 -1.60
N LEU A 64 -5.88 0.95 -0.91
CA LEU A 64 -5.90 -0.05 0.14
C LEU A 64 -5.79 0.64 1.50
N GLU A 65 -6.87 0.59 2.27
CA GLU A 65 -6.86 0.98 3.69
C GLU A 65 -6.33 -0.18 4.52
N VAL A 66 -5.25 0.09 5.27
CA VAL A 66 -4.51 -0.92 6.04
C VAL A 66 -5.21 -1.16 7.37
N ASP A 67 -5.72 -2.37 7.58
CA ASP A 67 -6.25 -2.80 8.89
C ASP A 67 -5.14 -3.40 9.76
N SER A 68 -4.29 -4.26 9.17
CA SER A 68 -3.13 -4.86 9.84
C SER A 68 -2.05 -5.26 8.85
N PHE A 69 -0.83 -5.44 9.34
CA PHE A 69 0.29 -5.89 8.51
C PHE A 69 1.23 -6.80 9.30
N GLN A 70 1.98 -7.62 8.57
CA GLN A 70 3.08 -8.42 9.08
C GLN A 70 4.32 -8.11 8.24
N LEU A 71 5.45 -7.86 8.91
CA LEU A 71 6.74 -7.76 8.25
C LEU A 71 7.19 -9.17 7.85
N LEU A 72 7.70 -9.30 6.64
CA LEU A 72 8.27 -10.54 6.13
C LEU A 72 9.79 -10.32 5.98
N GLU A 73 10.56 -11.38 6.23
CA GLU A 73 12.00 -11.40 6.00
C GLU A 73 12.34 -11.38 4.50
#